data_AF-A0A522PRT3-F1
#
_entry.id   AF-A0A522PRT3-F1
#
_cell.length_a   1.000
_cell.length_b   1.000
_cell.length_c   1.000
_cell.angle_alpha   90.00
_cell.angle_beta   90.00
_cell.angle_gamma   90.00
#
_symmetry.space_group_name_H-M   'P 1'
#
loop_
_entity.id
_entity.type
_entity.pdbx_description
1 polymer ?
#
loop_
_entity_poly.entity_id
_entity_poly.type
_entity_poly.pdbx_seq_one_letter_code
_entity_poly.pdbx_strand_id
1 'polypeptide(L)'
;MALLTLNALGMFQCAATRAADWLLDAKGREANWPWNWKFRTTDTHVRFDPDKFGWPWEPGTCSWVVPTAFALLALKQSSPCCRKGKIANRIQRGIEMLQDRACPKGGWNAGNGVVYGTRMPPHIDATAIALLALRSEPWNRLISRSLRWLEYQAGSCPAAWSLAWSILALDAYDLPVLALQQRLLTVVEPHETCDAATLAVVALALDCTVASNPFEVVA
;
A
#
# COMPACT_ATOMS: atom_id res chain seq x y z
N MET A 1 -7.54 -4.63 5.31
CA MET A 1 -7.73 -4.03 6.66
C MET A 1 -8.26 -5.04 7.67
N ALA A 2 -9.41 -5.69 7.48
CA ALA A 2 -9.92 -6.65 8.48
C ALA A 2 -8.90 -7.73 8.88
N LEU A 3 -8.21 -8.37 7.92
CA LEU A 3 -7.18 -9.36 8.23
C LEU A 3 -5.99 -8.77 9.02
N LEU A 4 -5.57 -7.53 8.72
CA LEU A 4 -4.51 -6.83 9.48
C LEU A 4 -4.93 -6.68 10.94
N THR A 5 -6.15 -6.21 11.18
CA THR A 5 -6.70 -6.05 12.54
C THR A 5 -6.79 -7.40 13.26
N LEU A 6 -7.26 -8.45 12.59
CA LEU A 6 -7.34 -9.79 13.18
C LEU A 6 -5.95 -10.34 13.54
N ASN A 7 -4.96 -10.12 12.67
CA ASN A 7 -3.58 -10.54 12.92
C ASN A 7 -2.99 -9.76 14.10
N ALA A 8 -3.17 -8.44 14.15
CA ALA A 8 -2.68 -7.59 15.23
C ALA A 8 -3.31 -7.93 16.60
N LEU A 9 -4.60 -8.29 16.63
CA LEU A 9 -5.28 -8.70 17.85
C LEU A 9 -4.95 -10.13 18.28
N GLY A 10 -4.43 -10.98 17.39
CA GLY A 10 -4.17 -12.40 17.68
C GLY A 10 -5.44 -13.20 17.99
N MET A 11 -6.62 -12.69 17.62
CA MET A 11 -7.94 -13.27 17.92
C MET A 11 -8.65 -13.77 16.66
N PHE A 12 -9.69 -14.60 16.84
CA PHE A 12 -10.56 -15.10 15.77
C PHE A 12 -9.82 -15.82 14.62
N GLN A 13 -8.97 -16.78 14.95
CA GLN A 13 -8.07 -17.41 13.98
C GLN A 13 -8.76 -18.10 12.79
N CYS A 14 -9.95 -18.64 12.99
CA CYS A 14 -10.75 -19.17 11.88
C CYS A 14 -11.15 -18.07 10.88
N ALA A 15 -11.51 -16.87 11.37
CA ALA A 15 -11.85 -15.73 10.51
C ALA A 15 -10.61 -15.21 9.77
N ALA A 16 -9.47 -15.07 10.48
CA ALA A 16 -8.20 -14.68 9.88
C ALA A 16 -7.77 -15.67 8.77
N THR A 17 -7.89 -16.97 9.03
CA THR A 17 -7.58 -18.04 8.07
C THR A 17 -8.43 -17.94 6.80
N ARG A 18 -9.75 -17.71 6.93
CA ARG A 18 -10.66 -17.55 5.78
C ARG A 18 -10.38 -16.26 5.00
N ALA A 19 -10.09 -15.16 5.70
CA ALA A 19 -9.73 -13.90 5.05
C ALA A 19 -8.41 -14.02 4.28
N ALA A 20 -7.43 -14.74 4.83
CA ALA A 20 -6.19 -15.06 4.13
C ALA A 20 -6.45 -15.92 2.89
N ASP A 21 -7.29 -16.95 2.98
CA ASP A 21 -7.67 -17.78 1.81
C ASP A 21 -8.30 -16.94 0.71
N TRP A 22 -9.25 -16.07 1.08
CA TRP A 22 -9.88 -15.15 0.12
C TRP A 22 -8.85 -14.24 -0.56
N LEU A 23 -7.87 -13.70 0.18
CA LEU A 23 -6.79 -12.91 -0.43
C LEU A 23 -5.87 -13.75 -1.33
N LEU A 24 -5.63 -15.02 -1.02
CA LEU A 24 -4.81 -15.88 -1.88
C LEU A 24 -5.49 -16.16 -3.22
N ASP A 25 -6.82 -16.27 -3.22
CA ASP A 25 -7.62 -16.56 -4.41
C ASP A 25 -7.97 -15.30 -5.22
N ALA A 26 -8.13 -14.14 -4.56
CA ALA A 26 -8.42 -12.87 -5.21
C ALA A 26 -7.27 -12.41 -6.12
N LYS A 27 -7.59 -12.06 -7.37
CA LYS A 27 -6.63 -11.62 -8.40
C LYS A 27 -7.23 -10.50 -9.24
N GLY A 28 -6.38 -9.60 -9.74
CA GLY A 28 -6.79 -8.62 -10.75
C GLY A 28 -7.26 -9.30 -12.04
N ARG A 29 -8.19 -8.65 -12.75
CA ARG A 29 -8.76 -9.11 -14.03
C ARG A 29 -7.69 -9.47 -15.06
N GLU A 30 -6.59 -8.73 -15.08
CA GLU A 30 -5.43 -8.93 -15.95
C GLU A 30 -4.72 -10.27 -15.77
N ALA A 31 -4.94 -10.96 -14.64
CA ALA A 31 -4.41 -12.30 -14.42
C ALA A 31 -5.11 -13.37 -15.27
N ASN A 32 -6.28 -13.06 -15.83
CA ASN A 32 -7.06 -14.00 -16.64
C ASN A 32 -6.60 -13.99 -18.10
N TRP A 33 -6.44 -15.17 -18.70
CA TRP A 33 -5.88 -15.34 -20.05
C TRP A 33 -6.43 -14.39 -21.13
N PRO A 34 -7.77 -14.23 -21.31
CA PRO A 34 -8.30 -13.36 -22.35
C PRO A 34 -7.90 -11.88 -22.15
N TRP A 35 -7.83 -11.45 -20.89
CA TRP A 35 -7.47 -10.07 -20.54
C TRP A 35 -5.97 -9.85 -20.63
N ASN A 36 -5.18 -10.82 -20.18
CA ASN A 36 -3.72 -10.80 -20.33
C ASN A 36 -3.33 -10.65 -21.80
N TRP A 37 -3.90 -11.48 -22.68
CA TRP A 37 -3.68 -11.39 -24.12
C TRP A 37 -4.11 -10.03 -24.69
N LYS A 38 -5.28 -9.50 -24.27
CA LYS A 38 -5.77 -8.19 -24.70
C LYS A 38 -4.81 -7.05 -24.33
N PHE A 39 -4.34 -7.01 -23.08
CA PHE A 39 -3.40 -5.98 -22.61
C PHE A 39 -2.03 -6.07 -23.27
N ARG A 40 -1.60 -7.28 -23.67
CA ARG A 40 -0.35 -7.46 -24.43
C ARG A 40 -0.43 -6.99 -25.87
N THR A 41 -1.58 -7.16 -26.53
CA THR A 41 -1.68 -7.06 -27.99
C THR A 41 -2.39 -5.81 -28.46
N THR A 42 -3.49 -5.44 -27.81
CA THR A 42 -4.47 -4.50 -28.36
C THR A 42 -4.57 -3.24 -27.51
N ASP A 43 -4.48 -3.37 -26.19
CA ASP A 43 -4.63 -2.25 -25.26
C ASP A 43 -3.27 -1.85 -24.66
N THR A 44 -2.39 -1.34 -25.52
CA THR A 44 -1.03 -0.93 -25.14
C THR A 44 -0.96 0.49 -24.57
N HIS A 45 -2.08 1.20 -24.55
CA HIS A 45 -2.18 2.57 -24.03
C HIS A 45 -2.01 2.64 -22.51
N VAL A 46 -2.38 1.56 -21.82
CA VAL A 46 -2.13 1.39 -20.39
C VAL A 46 -0.88 0.51 -20.25
N ARG A 47 0.26 1.13 -19.94
CA ARG A 47 1.56 0.46 -19.96
C ARG A 47 1.82 -0.24 -18.62
N PHE A 48 1.34 -1.47 -18.46
CA PHE A 48 1.75 -2.37 -17.36
C PHE A 48 1.93 -3.80 -17.89
N ASP A 49 2.70 -4.62 -17.19
CA ASP A 49 2.84 -6.04 -17.47
C ASP A 49 1.67 -6.83 -16.82
N PRO A 50 0.77 -7.47 -17.60
CA PRO A 50 -0.37 -8.18 -17.04
C PRO A 50 0.00 -9.45 -16.25
N ASP A 51 1.25 -9.95 -16.34
CA ASP A 51 1.73 -11.04 -15.48
C ASP A 51 2.10 -10.56 -14.08
N LYS A 52 2.21 -9.24 -13.89
CA LYS A 52 2.49 -8.58 -12.61
C LYS A 52 1.20 -8.00 -12.07
N PHE A 53 0.46 -8.87 -11.37
CA PHE A 53 -0.86 -8.56 -10.83
C PHE A 53 -0.89 -8.67 -9.30
N GLY A 54 -1.73 -7.85 -8.70
CA GLY A 54 -1.96 -7.78 -7.27
C GLY A 54 -3.42 -8.06 -6.95
N TRP A 55 -4.06 -7.10 -6.28
CA TRP A 55 -5.44 -7.19 -5.82
C TRP A 55 -6.28 -6.04 -6.35
N PRO A 56 -7.53 -6.30 -6.75
CA PRO A 56 -8.49 -5.27 -7.09
C PRO A 56 -9.22 -4.73 -5.86
N TRP A 57 -9.93 -3.61 -6.04
CA TRP A 57 -10.93 -3.16 -5.07
C TRP A 57 -12.18 -4.05 -5.06
N GLU A 58 -12.65 -4.38 -6.27
CA GLU A 58 -13.86 -5.18 -6.50
C GLU A 58 -13.49 -6.43 -7.32
N PRO A 59 -14.00 -7.62 -6.97
CA PRO A 59 -13.93 -8.82 -7.78
C PRO A 59 -14.14 -8.57 -9.27
N GLY A 60 -13.25 -9.14 -10.07
CA GLY A 60 -13.31 -9.00 -11.53
C GLY A 60 -12.91 -7.63 -12.05
N THR A 61 -12.28 -6.75 -11.27
CA THR A 61 -11.63 -5.51 -11.80
C THR A 61 -10.11 -5.64 -11.82
N CYS A 62 -9.39 -4.68 -12.41
CA CYS A 62 -7.92 -4.74 -12.47
C CYS A 62 -7.29 -4.53 -11.08
N SER A 63 -6.03 -4.93 -10.90
CA SER A 63 -5.32 -4.63 -9.65
C SER A 63 -5.13 -3.11 -9.46
N TRP A 64 -5.11 -2.63 -8.22
CA TRP A 64 -4.81 -1.24 -7.86
C TRP A 64 -3.75 -1.19 -6.76
N VAL A 65 -3.05 -0.06 -6.63
CA VAL A 65 -1.92 0.10 -5.70
C VAL A 65 -2.35 -0.11 -4.25
N VAL A 66 -3.34 0.64 -3.78
CA VAL A 66 -3.80 0.61 -2.38
C VAL A 66 -4.32 -0.77 -1.94
N PRO A 67 -5.23 -1.46 -2.67
CA PRO A 67 -5.68 -2.80 -2.25
C PRO A 67 -4.55 -3.83 -2.32
N THR A 68 -3.63 -3.70 -3.29
CA THR A 68 -2.44 -4.56 -3.36
C THR A 68 -1.55 -4.35 -2.13
N ALA A 69 -1.27 -3.11 -1.76
CA ALA A 69 -0.44 -2.79 -0.61
C ALA A 69 -1.07 -3.29 0.71
N PHE A 70 -2.38 -3.10 0.92
CA PHE A 70 -3.05 -3.65 2.10
C PHE A 70 -3.07 -5.18 2.14
N ALA A 71 -3.23 -5.85 1.00
CA ALA A 71 -3.14 -7.30 0.93
C ALA A 71 -1.72 -7.79 1.26
N LEU A 72 -0.69 -7.10 0.77
CA LEU A 72 0.71 -7.40 1.10
C LEU A 72 0.98 -7.26 2.59
N LEU A 73 0.59 -6.14 3.20
CA LEU A 73 0.74 -5.92 4.64
C LEU A 73 0.06 -7.06 5.43
N ALA A 74 -1.18 -7.41 5.06
CA ALA A 74 -1.92 -8.46 5.74
C ALA A 74 -1.28 -9.85 5.61
N LEU A 75 -0.82 -10.20 4.41
CA LEU A 75 -0.19 -11.49 4.14
C LEU A 75 1.22 -11.59 4.74
N LYS A 76 1.99 -10.49 4.79
CA LYS A 76 3.31 -10.44 5.44
C LYS A 76 3.22 -10.65 6.96
N GLN A 77 2.13 -10.20 7.58
CA GLN A 77 1.84 -10.45 9.00
C GLN A 77 1.20 -11.83 9.26
N SER A 78 0.94 -12.63 8.21
CA SER A 78 0.31 -13.94 8.35
C SER A 78 1.36 -15.06 8.42
N SER A 79 1.32 -15.87 9.49
CA SER A 79 2.29 -16.97 9.73
C SER A 79 1.77 -18.42 9.63
N PRO A 80 0.77 -18.79 8.78
CA PRO A 80 0.30 -20.18 8.76
C PRO A 80 1.30 -21.13 8.06
N CYS A 81 1.82 -22.09 8.81
CA CYS A 81 2.80 -23.10 8.36
C CYS A 81 2.37 -23.86 7.10
N CYS A 82 1.08 -24.15 6.94
CA CYS A 82 0.54 -24.96 5.84
C CYS A 82 0.42 -24.23 4.49
N ARG A 83 0.66 -22.91 4.43
CA ARG A 83 0.44 -22.10 3.20
C ARG A 83 1.64 -21.26 2.80
N LYS A 84 2.80 -21.46 3.44
CA LYS A 84 3.99 -20.63 3.27
C LYS A 84 4.37 -20.41 1.81
N GLY A 85 4.33 -21.45 0.98
CA GLY A 85 4.65 -21.34 -0.46
C GLY A 85 3.66 -20.50 -1.27
N LYS A 86 2.34 -20.68 -1.06
CA LYS A 86 1.31 -19.89 -1.76
C LYS A 86 1.33 -18.43 -1.32
N ILE A 87 1.50 -18.18 -0.02
CA ILE A 87 1.63 -16.83 0.54
C ILE A 87 2.85 -16.13 -0.03
N ALA A 88 4.03 -16.78 -0.01
CA ALA A 88 5.25 -16.22 -0.58
C ALA A 88 5.09 -15.87 -2.07
N ASN A 89 4.46 -16.76 -2.85
CA ASN A 89 4.19 -16.49 -4.26
C ASN A 89 3.26 -15.28 -4.46
N ARG A 90 2.17 -15.17 -3.69
CA ARG A 90 1.24 -14.03 -3.81
C ARG A 90 1.88 -12.72 -3.36
N ILE A 91 2.67 -12.74 -2.29
CA ILE A 91 3.46 -11.59 -1.84
C ILE A 91 4.39 -11.13 -2.97
N GLN A 92 5.16 -12.05 -3.55
CA GLN A 92 6.08 -11.75 -4.66
C GLN A 92 5.35 -11.11 -5.85
N ARG A 93 4.20 -11.65 -6.26
CA ARG A 93 3.38 -11.07 -7.35
C ARG A 93 2.89 -9.65 -7.04
N GLY A 94 2.47 -9.39 -5.80
CA GLY A 94 2.04 -8.06 -5.38
C GLY A 94 3.19 -7.03 -5.39
N ILE A 95 4.38 -7.43 -4.93
CA ILE A 95 5.58 -6.59 -4.96
C ILE A 95 5.94 -6.23 -6.41
N GLU A 96 5.95 -7.23 -7.30
CA GLU A 96 6.21 -7.00 -8.73
C GLU A 96 5.18 -6.07 -9.37
N MET A 97 3.90 -6.22 -9.03
CA MET A 97 2.85 -5.31 -9.49
C MET A 97 3.11 -3.87 -9.03
N LEU A 98 3.43 -3.67 -7.74
CA LEU A 98 3.74 -2.33 -7.23
C LEU A 98 4.96 -1.74 -7.95
N GLN A 99 6.02 -2.52 -8.14
CA GLN A 99 7.21 -2.04 -8.85
C GLN A 99 6.94 -1.68 -10.31
N ASP A 100 6.12 -2.48 -11.00
CA ASP A 100 5.75 -2.27 -12.41
C ASP A 100 4.93 -0.99 -12.62
N ARG A 101 4.04 -0.69 -11.67
CA ARG A 101 3.06 0.40 -11.79
C ARG A 101 3.47 1.71 -11.12
N ALA A 102 4.69 1.79 -10.61
CA ALA A 102 5.24 3.00 -10.04
C ALA A 102 5.32 4.16 -11.04
N CYS A 103 5.17 5.39 -10.56
CA CYS A 103 5.35 6.57 -11.38
C CYS A 103 6.84 6.71 -11.77
N PRO A 104 7.17 7.14 -13.01
CA PRO A 104 8.56 7.18 -13.49
C PRO A 104 9.52 8.02 -12.63
N LYS A 105 8.99 8.98 -11.88
CA LYS A 105 9.77 9.85 -10.99
C LYS A 105 9.86 9.37 -9.54
N GLY A 106 9.24 8.25 -9.20
CA GLY A 106 9.01 7.78 -7.84
C GLY A 106 7.56 8.02 -7.42
N GLY A 107 7.14 7.31 -6.38
CA GLY A 107 5.78 7.30 -5.86
C GLY A 107 4.81 6.48 -6.71
N TRP A 108 3.57 6.44 -6.25
CA TRP A 108 2.47 5.72 -6.86
C TRP A 108 1.22 6.60 -6.92
N ASN A 109 0.43 6.42 -7.97
CA ASN A 109 -0.97 6.85 -7.98
C ASN A 109 -1.87 5.65 -7.69
N ALA A 110 -3.16 5.73 -8.05
CA ALA A 110 -4.08 4.63 -7.83
C ALA A 110 -3.76 3.37 -8.65
N GLY A 111 -3.34 3.53 -9.92
CA GLY A 111 -3.42 2.47 -10.92
C GLY A 111 -2.13 2.26 -11.72
N ASN A 112 -1.70 3.25 -12.50
CA ASN A 112 -0.55 3.11 -13.41
C ASN A 112 0.21 4.44 -13.57
N GLY A 113 1.54 4.38 -13.53
CA GLY A 113 2.43 5.53 -13.72
C GLY A 113 2.42 6.14 -15.13
N VAL A 114 1.95 5.43 -16.16
CA VAL A 114 1.83 5.96 -17.53
C VAL A 114 0.52 5.51 -18.19
N VAL A 115 -0.26 6.48 -18.69
CA VAL A 115 -1.56 6.24 -19.34
C VAL A 115 -1.63 7.08 -20.63
N TYR A 116 -1.93 6.43 -21.76
CA TYR A 116 -1.89 7.05 -23.10
C TYR A 116 -0.58 7.81 -23.39
N GLY A 117 0.55 7.25 -22.95
CA GLY A 117 1.88 7.89 -23.09
C GLY A 117 2.14 9.06 -22.13
N THR A 118 1.13 9.51 -21.38
CA THR A 118 1.24 10.59 -20.39
C THR A 118 1.75 10.03 -19.08
N ARG A 119 2.79 10.66 -18.52
CA ARG A 119 3.31 10.32 -17.19
C ARG A 119 2.38 10.88 -16.13
N MET A 120 1.86 10.01 -15.27
CA MET A 120 0.92 10.40 -14.23
C MET A 120 1.66 10.84 -12.96
N PRO A 121 1.14 11.84 -12.22
CA PRO A 121 1.71 12.22 -10.95
C PRO A 121 1.38 11.18 -9.87
N PRO A 122 2.29 10.92 -8.92
CA PRO A 122 2.00 10.13 -7.72
C PRO A 122 1.05 10.87 -6.76
N HIS A 123 0.32 10.10 -5.95
CA HIS A 123 -0.53 10.57 -4.86
C HIS A 123 0.16 10.28 -3.52
N ILE A 124 -0.03 11.15 -2.52
CA ILE A 124 0.67 11.07 -1.23
C ILE A 124 0.30 9.78 -0.48
N ASP A 125 -0.99 9.54 -0.30
CA ASP A 125 -1.54 8.38 0.42
C ASP A 125 -1.19 7.06 -0.27
N ALA A 126 -1.41 6.95 -1.58
CA ALA A 126 -1.05 5.74 -2.33
C ALA A 126 0.45 5.45 -2.26
N THR A 127 1.29 6.49 -2.28
CA THR A 127 2.75 6.35 -2.16
C THR A 127 3.15 5.88 -0.76
N ALA A 128 2.59 6.49 0.29
CA ALA A 128 2.86 6.11 1.67
C ALA A 128 2.46 4.65 1.96
N ILE A 129 1.25 4.25 1.56
CA ILE A 129 0.74 2.90 1.77
C ILE A 129 1.56 1.87 0.97
N ALA A 130 1.95 2.19 -0.27
CA ALA A 130 2.83 1.34 -1.07
C ALA A 130 4.23 1.17 -0.44
N LEU A 131 4.79 2.25 0.12
CA LEU A 131 6.07 2.21 0.82
C LEU A 131 6.01 1.33 2.07
N LEU A 132 4.96 1.46 2.90
CA LEU A 132 4.73 0.55 4.03
C LEU A 132 4.75 -0.92 3.59
N ALA A 133 4.01 -1.25 2.51
CA ALA A 133 3.97 -2.60 1.98
C ALA A 133 5.33 -3.09 1.44
N LEU A 134 6.22 -2.19 1.03
CA LEU A 134 7.55 -2.48 0.48
C LEU A 134 8.68 -2.36 1.52
N ARG A 135 8.36 -2.14 2.81
CA ARG A 135 9.37 -1.91 3.85
C ARG A 135 10.39 -3.05 4.01
N SER A 136 9.92 -4.30 3.90
CA SER A 136 10.75 -5.50 3.99
C SER A 136 11.49 -5.83 2.68
N GLU A 137 11.31 -5.03 1.61
CA GLU A 137 11.98 -5.26 0.34
C GLU A 137 13.39 -4.62 0.33
N PRO A 138 14.34 -5.17 -0.45
CA PRO A 138 15.65 -4.59 -0.60
C PRO A 138 15.59 -3.14 -1.07
N TRP A 139 16.37 -2.29 -0.41
CA TRP A 139 16.49 -0.88 -0.74
C TRP A 139 16.94 -0.71 -2.20
N ASN A 140 16.22 0.12 -2.96
CA ASN A 140 16.50 0.35 -4.38
C ASN A 140 16.18 1.79 -4.80
N ARG A 141 16.54 2.15 -6.04
CA ARG A 141 16.37 3.51 -6.57
C ARG A 141 14.91 3.99 -6.57
N LEU A 142 13.95 3.09 -6.76
CA LEU A 142 12.52 3.43 -6.73
C LEU A 142 12.10 3.80 -5.31
N ILE A 143 12.44 2.99 -4.31
CA ILE A 143 12.17 3.25 -2.89
C ILE A 143 12.82 4.57 -2.47
N SER A 144 14.12 4.77 -2.73
CA SER A 144 14.83 6.02 -2.37
C SER A 144 14.16 7.27 -2.94
N ARG A 145 13.74 7.23 -4.20
CA ARG A 145 13.13 8.39 -4.87
C ARG A 145 11.72 8.65 -4.34
N SER A 146 10.98 7.59 -4.05
CA SER A 146 9.62 7.67 -3.52
C SER A 146 9.61 8.22 -2.10
N LEU A 147 10.55 7.80 -1.25
CA LEU A 147 10.72 8.34 0.10
C LEU A 147 11.05 9.84 0.08
N ARG A 148 12.04 10.27 -0.73
CA ARG A 148 12.36 11.70 -0.87
C ARG A 148 11.19 12.52 -1.40
N TRP A 149 10.44 11.97 -2.36
CA TRP A 149 9.25 12.63 -2.87
C TRP A 149 8.18 12.75 -1.79
N LEU A 150 7.94 11.67 -1.02
CA LEU A 150 6.94 11.63 0.04
C LEU A 150 7.28 12.62 1.16
N GLU A 151 8.53 12.64 1.63
CA GLU A 151 9.02 13.55 2.66
C GLU A 151 8.78 15.02 2.25
N TYR A 152 9.15 15.38 1.02
CA TYR A 152 8.94 16.73 0.49
C TYR A 152 7.46 17.11 0.42
N GLN A 153 6.60 16.20 -0.05
CA GLN A 153 5.16 16.48 -0.18
C GLN A 153 4.43 16.49 1.17
N ALA A 154 4.86 15.66 2.13
CA ALA A 154 4.29 15.62 3.47
C ALA A 154 4.48 16.97 4.19
N GLY A 155 5.60 17.65 3.96
CA GLY A 155 5.92 18.96 4.55
C GLY A 155 4.91 20.07 4.27
N SER A 156 4.14 19.98 3.18
CA SER A 156 3.10 20.94 2.81
C SER A 156 1.72 20.31 2.65
N CYS A 157 1.54 19.03 3.00
CA CYS A 157 0.27 18.33 2.88
C CYS A 157 -0.78 18.95 3.83
N PRO A 158 -1.95 19.38 3.31
CA PRO A 158 -3.03 19.94 4.13
C PRO A 158 -4.05 18.89 4.58
N ALA A 159 -3.97 17.65 4.09
CA ALA A 159 -4.96 16.61 4.37
C ALA A 159 -4.47 15.70 5.51
N ALA A 160 -5.22 15.64 6.61
CA ALA A 160 -4.88 14.83 7.78
C ALA A 160 -4.66 13.34 7.42
N TRP A 161 -5.55 12.77 6.59
CA TRP A 161 -5.44 11.39 6.10
C TRP A 161 -4.09 11.10 5.42
N SER A 162 -3.73 11.91 4.43
CA SER A 162 -2.52 11.72 3.63
C SER A 162 -1.25 12.00 4.44
N LEU A 163 -1.29 13.01 5.32
CA LEU A 163 -0.17 13.33 6.21
C LEU A 163 0.06 12.22 7.24
N ALA A 164 -1.00 11.68 7.83
CA ALA A 164 -0.90 10.59 8.81
C ALA A 164 -0.31 9.31 8.18
N TRP A 165 -0.76 8.91 6.98
CA TRP A 165 -0.13 7.81 6.26
C TRP A 165 1.34 8.08 5.92
N SER A 166 1.68 9.31 5.55
CA SER A 166 3.07 9.69 5.27
C SER A 166 3.96 9.53 6.50
N ILE A 167 3.48 9.95 7.67
CA ILE A 167 4.18 9.77 8.95
C ILE A 167 4.42 8.29 9.21
N LEU A 168 3.37 7.46 9.15
CA LEU A 168 3.50 6.01 9.36
C LEU A 168 4.52 5.37 8.41
N ALA A 169 4.52 5.77 7.14
CA ALA A 169 5.47 5.26 6.15
C ALA A 169 6.90 5.72 6.43
N LEU A 170 7.12 7.00 6.71
CA LEU A 170 8.46 7.55 6.97
C LEU A 170 9.05 6.97 8.25
N ASP A 171 8.24 6.87 9.31
CA ASP A 171 8.59 6.25 10.59
C ASP A 171 9.00 4.79 10.41
N ALA A 172 8.22 4.01 9.65
CA ALA A 172 8.57 2.62 9.34
C ALA A 172 9.93 2.50 8.63
N TYR A 173 10.38 3.53 7.90
CA TYR A 173 11.70 3.58 7.26
C TYR A 173 12.78 4.27 8.11
N ASP A 174 12.52 4.43 9.41
CA ASP A 174 13.45 5.03 10.39
C ASP A 174 13.80 6.50 10.05
N LEU A 175 12.89 7.22 9.36
CA LEU A 175 13.04 8.63 9.03
C LEU A 175 12.37 9.53 10.07
N PRO A 176 12.90 10.75 10.34
CA PRO A 176 12.37 11.62 11.37
C PRO A 176 10.98 12.17 11.03
N VAL A 177 10.00 11.96 11.92
CA VAL A 177 8.60 12.37 11.71
C VAL A 177 8.09 13.40 12.71
N LEU A 178 8.85 13.77 13.74
CA LEU A 178 8.37 14.62 14.84
C LEU A 178 7.78 15.97 14.35
N ALA A 179 8.45 16.63 13.41
CA ALA A 179 7.94 17.88 12.83
C ALA A 179 6.63 17.68 12.05
N LEU A 180 6.46 16.51 11.39
CA LEU A 180 5.23 16.17 10.70
C LEU A 180 4.11 15.82 11.67
N GLN A 181 4.39 15.13 12.78
CA GLN A 181 3.43 14.88 13.86
C GLN A 181 2.92 16.18 14.48
N GLN A 182 3.82 17.15 14.74
CA GLN A 182 3.44 18.48 15.21
C GLN A 182 2.54 19.20 14.20
N ARG A 183 2.86 19.13 12.91
CA ARG A 183 1.98 19.67 11.86
C ARG A 183 0.64 18.95 11.79
N LEU A 184 0.60 17.63 11.97
CA LEU A 184 -0.64 16.86 11.94
C LEU A 184 -1.63 17.37 12.99
N LEU A 185 -1.16 17.69 14.20
CA LEU A 185 -1.98 18.31 15.24
C LEU A 185 -2.57 19.67 14.84
N THR A 186 -1.88 20.43 13.98
CA THR A 186 -2.37 21.73 13.47
C THR A 186 -3.37 21.58 12.32
N VAL A 187 -3.28 20.48 11.57
CA VAL A 187 -4.16 20.20 10.41
C VAL A 187 -5.48 19.58 10.87
N VAL A 188 -5.46 18.83 11.98
CA VAL A 188 -6.66 18.25 12.57
C VAL A 188 -7.38 19.34 13.37
N GLU A 189 -8.35 20.00 12.76
CA GLU A 189 -9.16 21.00 13.45
C GLU A 189 -10.12 20.32 14.46
N PRO A 190 -10.18 20.77 15.74
CA PRO A 190 -11.03 20.18 16.77
C PRO A 190 -12.54 20.20 16.47
N HIS A 191 -12.98 21.03 15.52
CA HIS A 191 -14.38 21.28 15.20
C HIS A 191 -14.81 20.71 13.86
N GLU A 192 -13.87 20.20 13.06
CA GLU A 192 -14.18 19.59 11.77
C GLU A 192 -14.50 18.10 11.96
N THR A 193 -15.63 17.65 11.42
CA THR A 193 -16.08 16.28 11.58
C THR A 193 -15.23 15.36 10.69
N CYS A 194 -14.12 14.85 11.23
CA CYS A 194 -13.34 13.82 10.55
C CYS A 194 -14.08 12.48 10.59
N ASP A 195 -14.03 11.73 9.50
CA ASP A 195 -14.55 10.36 9.50
C ASP A 195 -13.70 9.46 10.42
N ALA A 196 -14.30 8.36 10.89
CA ALA A 196 -13.66 7.46 11.85
C ALA A 196 -12.36 6.83 11.32
N ALA A 197 -12.23 6.62 10.01
CA ALA A 197 -11.01 6.05 9.44
C ALA A 197 -9.88 7.08 9.46
N THR A 198 -10.16 8.34 9.13
CA THR A 198 -9.18 9.43 9.24
C THR A 198 -8.70 9.60 10.67
N LEU A 199 -9.61 9.67 11.64
CA LEU A 199 -9.25 9.78 13.06
C LEU A 199 -8.40 8.60 13.54
N ALA A 200 -8.72 7.37 13.12
CA ALA A 200 -7.95 6.20 13.50
C ALA A 200 -6.51 6.26 12.96
N VAL A 201 -6.31 6.61 11.69
CA VAL A 201 -4.95 6.70 11.11
C VAL A 201 -4.18 7.88 11.71
N VAL A 202 -4.84 9.01 12.00
CA VAL A 202 -4.24 10.14 12.72
C VAL A 202 -3.73 9.72 14.09
N ALA A 203 -4.54 9.01 14.88
CA ALA A 203 -4.13 8.53 16.20
C ALA A 203 -2.91 7.61 16.11
N LEU A 204 -2.93 6.65 15.17
CA LEU A 204 -1.79 5.77 14.92
C LEU A 204 -0.53 6.54 14.52
N ALA A 205 -0.65 7.56 13.68
CA ALA A 205 0.49 8.38 13.23
C ALA A 205 1.07 9.26 14.35
N LEU A 206 0.25 9.72 15.29
CA LEU A 206 0.73 10.48 16.45
C LEU A 206 1.45 9.58 17.46
N ASP A 207 1.03 8.33 17.59
CA ASP A 207 1.59 7.38 18.56
C ASP A 207 2.74 6.52 18.01
N CYS A 208 3.01 6.50 16.70
CA CYS A 208 3.94 5.54 16.07
C CYS A 208 5.39 5.59 16.57
N THR A 209 5.83 6.71 17.15
CA THR A 209 7.19 6.86 17.73
C THR A 209 7.28 6.38 19.18
N VAL A 210 6.15 6.13 19.83
CA VAL A 210 6.03 5.70 21.23
C VAL A 210 5.49 4.28 21.34
N ALA A 211 4.57 3.91 20.46
CA ALA A 211 3.95 2.60 20.34
C ALA A 211 4.28 1.97 18.97
N SER A 212 4.18 0.65 18.86
CA SER A 212 4.47 -0.05 17.61
C SER A 212 3.50 0.34 16.49
N ASN A 213 4.05 0.63 15.31
CA ASN A 213 3.27 0.89 14.10
C ASN A 213 2.58 -0.42 13.63
N PRO A 214 1.23 -0.51 13.62
CA PRO A 214 0.54 -1.76 13.29
C PRO A 214 0.66 -2.18 11.82
N PHE A 215 1.20 -1.31 10.96
CA PHE A 215 1.48 -1.61 9.55
C PHE A 215 2.95 -1.95 9.31
N GLU A 216 3.78 -1.95 10.34
CA GLU A 216 5.17 -2.34 10.20
C GLU A 216 5.26 -3.82 9.82
N VAL A 217 6.14 -4.12 8.87
CA VAL A 217 6.47 -5.48 8.44
C VAL A 217 7.97 -5.67 8.62
N VAL A 218 8.34 -6.60 9.49
CA VAL A 218 9.75 -6.89 9.80
C VAL A 218 10.41 -7.55 8.58
N ALA A 219 11.62 -7.12 8.26
CA ALA A 219 12.46 -7.67 7.19
C ALA A 219 13.07 -9.03 7.55
#